data_AF-A0A1R3VTW1-F1
#
_entry.id   AF-A0A1R3VTW1-F1
#
_cell.length_a   1.000
_cell.length_b   1.000
_cell.length_c   1.000
_cell.angle_alpha   90.00
_cell.angle_beta   90.00
_cell.angle_gamma   90.00
#
_symmetry.space_group_name_H-M   'P 1'
#
loop_
_entity.id
_entity.type
_entity.pdbx_description
1 polymer ?
#
loop_
_entity_poly.entity_id
_entity_poly.type
_entity_poly.pdbx_seq_one_letter_code
_entity_poly.pdbx_strand_id
1 'polypeptide(L)'
;MNPAEFWKNFRLGEELGISGAFTYNGLRRFYELRNLDQPDEVFEVIYNLAVGIERLLKIAVVLLEHAEDVDQEDLEKSLITHNHLDLLHRVRRHVPINVAGPHNEFLKLLATFYKSHRYDRFSISSITDPQKERDALCRYFSKQLGLELPKPGSLIGTPNDARYKKLLQKVVQTICRELYRIIWSRADELNLYTYELRRGSKAETIFLGEADTPAENVLWKELLLFFMNTKTTSGYLKFLRGIPALDFDPALVGDYLDCFQSDAAKALVVNELEHLHEELEGKGERFHMIEVIGSPDVYFDDEDEDEWLR
;
A
#
# COMPACT_ATOMS: atom_id res chain seq x y z
N MET A 1 -30.14 7.47 16.23
CA MET A 1 -28.75 7.91 16.12
C MET A 1 -28.75 9.42 15.97
N ASN A 2 -28.14 10.14 16.90
CA ASN A 2 -28.00 11.59 16.82
C ASN A 2 -26.91 11.97 15.79
N PRO A 3 -26.79 13.26 15.39
CA PRO A 3 -25.79 13.68 14.39
C PRO A 3 -24.34 13.33 14.76
N ALA A 4 -23.96 13.48 16.03
CA ALA A 4 -22.60 13.19 16.50
C ALA A 4 -22.30 11.67 16.46
N GLU A 5 -23.26 10.83 16.85
CA GLU A 5 -23.16 9.38 16.72
C GLU A 5 -23.07 8.96 15.24
N PHE A 6 -23.87 9.56 14.35
CA PHE A 6 -23.83 9.26 12.92
C PHE A 6 -22.47 9.62 12.32
N TRP A 7 -21.96 10.80 12.63
CA TRP A 7 -20.64 11.24 12.19
C TRP A 7 -19.54 10.32 12.71
N LYS A 8 -19.51 10.03 14.02
CA LYS A 8 -18.53 9.10 14.59
C LYS A 8 -18.62 7.70 13.99
N ASN A 9 -19.83 7.21 13.73
CA ASN A 9 -20.03 5.86 13.23
C ASN A 9 -19.64 5.74 11.75
N PHE A 10 -20.25 6.53 10.89
CA PHE A 10 -20.16 6.33 9.44
C PHE A 10 -19.07 7.20 8.81
N ARG A 11 -18.96 8.48 9.18
CA ARG A 11 -17.96 9.38 8.57
C ARG A 11 -16.55 9.04 9.02
N LEU A 12 -16.35 8.73 10.31
CA LEU A 12 -15.05 8.25 10.75
C LEU A 12 -14.75 6.84 10.24
N GLY A 13 -15.77 6.01 9.96
CA GLY A 13 -15.60 4.72 9.31
C GLY A 13 -15.11 4.84 7.85
N GLU A 14 -15.67 5.79 7.10
CA GLU A 14 -15.16 6.17 5.76
C GLU A 14 -13.69 6.63 5.85
N GLU A 15 -13.38 7.50 6.83
CA GLU A 15 -12.01 7.98 7.08
C GLU A 15 -11.05 6.86 7.49
N LEU A 16 -11.52 5.85 8.22
CA LEU A 16 -10.73 4.68 8.56
C LEU A 16 -10.37 3.89 7.30
N GLY A 17 -11.34 3.69 6.40
CA GLY A 17 -11.11 3.09 5.08
C GLY A 17 -10.08 3.86 4.25
N ILE A 18 -10.21 5.19 4.20
CA ILE A 18 -9.29 6.07 3.48
C ILE A 18 -7.88 6.01 4.09
N SER A 19 -7.77 6.06 5.41
CA SER A 19 -6.50 5.94 6.15
C SER A 19 -5.77 4.63 5.80
N GLY A 20 -6.51 3.51 5.80
CA GLY A 20 -5.98 2.21 5.41
C GLY A 20 -5.51 2.17 3.95
N ALA A 21 -6.25 2.79 3.03
CA ALA A 21 -5.87 2.87 1.62
C ALA A 21 -4.57 3.65 1.40
N PHE A 22 -4.42 4.83 2.01
CA PHE A 22 -3.18 5.61 1.95
C PHE A 22 -1.99 4.83 2.52
N THR A 23 -2.18 4.19 3.68
CA THR A 23 -1.11 3.42 4.33
C THR A 23 -0.67 2.23 3.48
N TYR A 24 -1.63 1.47 2.92
CA TYR A 24 -1.34 0.38 2.00
C TYR A 24 -0.57 0.87 0.78
N ASN A 25 -1.01 1.94 0.14
CA ASN A 25 -0.34 2.48 -1.05
C ASN A 25 1.10 2.89 -0.75
N GLY A 26 1.35 3.54 0.40
CA GLY A 26 2.71 3.91 0.80
C GLY A 26 3.62 2.71 1.02
N LEU A 27 3.13 1.67 1.71
CA LEU A 27 3.88 0.43 1.91
C LEU A 27 4.11 -0.34 0.61
N ARG A 28 3.08 -0.48 -0.22
CA ARG A 28 3.16 -1.15 -1.52
C ARG A 28 4.16 -0.45 -2.42
N ARG A 29 4.06 0.88 -2.54
CA ARG A 29 5.00 1.67 -3.33
C ARG A 29 6.43 1.49 -2.85
N PHE A 30 6.66 1.54 -1.53
CA PHE A 30 7.99 1.29 -0.98
C PHE A 30 8.51 -0.11 -1.28
N TYR A 31 7.64 -1.12 -1.26
CA TYR A 31 8.02 -2.48 -1.59
C TYR A 31 8.45 -2.63 -3.06
N GLU A 32 7.84 -1.86 -3.97
CA GLU A 32 8.15 -1.88 -5.40
C GLU A 32 9.44 -1.14 -5.77
N LEU A 33 9.89 -0.18 -4.96
CA LEU A 33 11.12 0.57 -5.25
C LEU A 33 12.31 -0.39 -5.36
N ARG A 34 13.07 -0.24 -6.45
CA ARG A 34 14.37 -0.92 -6.65
C ARG A 34 15.50 -0.17 -5.96
N ASN A 35 15.47 1.17 -5.99
CA ASN A 35 16.45 2.06 -5.35
C ASN A 35 15.74 3.20 -4.63
N LEU A 36 16.44 3.85 -3.70
CA LEU A 36 15.92 4.99 -2.94
C LEU A 36 16.32 6.34 -3.54
N ASP A 37 16.98 6.38 -4.70
CA ASP A 37 17.59 7.61 -5.22
C ASP A 37 16.63 8.46 -6.06
N GLN A 38 15.46 7.93 -6.42
CA GLN A 38 14.41 8.64 -7.15
C GLN A 38 13.56 9.50 -6.18
N PRO A 39 13.71 10.84 -6.19
CA PRO A 39 13.14 11.68 -5.14
C PRO A 39 11.61 11.80 -5.19
N ASP A 40 11.00 11.63 -6.35
CA ASP A 40 9.55 11.62 -6.56
C ASP A 40 8.93 10.32 -6.02
N GLU A 41 9.55 9.17 -6.27
CA GLU A 41 9.06 7.88 -5.76
C GLU A 41 9.17 7.80 -4.23
N VAL A 42 10.27 8.27 -3.65
CA VAL A 42 10.44 8.34 -2.19
C VAL A 42 9.45 9.33 -1.57
N PHE A 43 9.20 10.46 -2.23
CA PHE A 43 8.20 11.43 -1.78
C PHE A 43 6.82 10.79 -1.72
N GLU A 44 6.41 10.05 -2.75
CA GLU A 44 5.12 9.37 -2.82
C GLU A 44 4.93 8.41 -1.63
N VAL A 45 5.96 7.63 -1.30
CA VAL A 45 5.95 6.72 -0.14
C VAL A 45 5.69 7.50 1.15
N ILE A 46 6.51 8.51 1.45
CA ILE A 46 6.39 9.26 2.71
C ILE A 46 5.06 9.98 2.78
N TYR A 47 4.61 10.58 1.68
CA TYR A 47 3.36 11.32 1.62
C TYR A 47 2.16 10.42 1.94
N ASN A 48 2.07 9.27 1.28
CA ASN A 48 0.99 8.31 1.54
C ASN A 48 1.01 7.83 3.00
N LEU A 49 2.18 7.47 3.54
CA LEU A 49 2.29 7.03 4.94
C LEU A 49 1.96 8.15 5.95
N ALA A 50 2.41 9.37 5.69
CA ALA A 50 2.13 10.52 6.54
C ALA A 50 0.62 10.81 6.59
N VAL A 51 -0.05 10.88 5.42
CA VAL A 51 -1.50 11.12 5.34
C VAL A 51 -2.29 10.00 5.99
N GLY A 52 -1.95 8.74 5.69
CA GLY A 52 -2.64 7.57 6.23
C GLY A 52 -2.58 7.52 7.75
N ILE A 53 -1.39 7.66 8.33
CA ILE A 53 -1.18 7.59 9.79
C ILE A 53 -1.75 8.82 10.50
N GLU A 54 -1.68 10.02 9.90
CA GLU A 54 -2.30 11.23 10.48
C GLU A 54 -3.81 11.05 10.64
N ARG A 55 -4.49 10.56 9.59
CA ARG A 55 -5.94 10.29 9.63
C ARG A 55 -6.29 9.26 10.70
N LEU A 56 -5.51 8.19 10.81
CA LEU A 56 -5.74 7.16 11.83
C LEU A 56 -5.64 7.73 13.25
N LEU A 57 -4.61 8.54 13.50
CA LEU A 57 -4.42 9.23 14.77
C LEU A 57 -5.58 10.18 15.08
N LYS A 58 -6.07 10.94 14.08
CA LYS A 58 -7.21 11.84 14.24
C LYS A 58 -8.49 11.09 14.59
N ILE A 59 -8.76 9.96 13.96
CA ILE A 59 -9.92 9.11 14.31
C ILE A 59 -9.83 8.66 15.76
N ALA A 60 -8.66 8.16 16.19
CA ALA A 60 -8.45 7.76 17.59
C ALA A 60 -8.66 8.94 18.56
N VAL A 61 -8.08 10.11 18.27
CA VAL A 61 -8.27 11.32 19.07
C VAL A 61 -9.74 11.72 19.17
N VAL A 62 -10.46 11.75 18.05
CA VAL A 62 -11.89 12.12 18.05
C VAL A 62 -12.72 11.15 18.90
N LEU A 63 -12.51 9.84 18.76
CA LEU A 63 -13.25 8.85 19.54
C LEU A 63 -12.94 8.90 21.05
N LEU A 64 -11.73 9.31 21.41
CA LEU A 64 -11.30 9.41 22.81
C LEU A 64 -11.71 10.73 23.47
N GLU A 65 -11.65 11.85 22.74
CA GLU A 65 -11.82 13.20 23.30
C GLU A 65 -13.22 13.79 23.09
N HIS A 66 -13.95 13.41 22.04
CA HIS A 66 -15.27 14.00 21.79
C HIS A 66 -16.32 13.49 22.79
N ALA A 67 -16.94 14.41 23.53
CA ALA A 67 -18.10 14.21 24.40
C ALA A 67 -19.16 15.31 24.18
N GLU A 68 -20.33 15.20 24.82
CA GLU A 68 -21.44 16.18 24.63
C GLU A 68 -21.10 17.59 25.12
N ASP A 69 -20.17 17.72 26.07
CA ASP A 69 -19.72 18.97 26.69
C ASP A 69 -18.47 19.58 26.03
N VAL A 70 -17.96 18.94 24.96
CA VAL A 70 -16.80 19.41 24.22
C VAL A 70 -17.23 20.38 23.13
N ASP A 71 -16.53 21.51 23.01
CA ASP A 71 -16.71 22.44 21.89
C ASP A 71 -16.20 21.79 20.59
N GLN A 72 -17.14 21.51 19.69
CA GLN A 72 -16.88 20.84 18.41
C GLN A 72 -15.95 21.66 17.52
N GLU A 73 -16.11 22.99 17.46
CA GLU A 73 -15.32 23.85 16.58
C GLU A 73 -13.86 23.92 17.05
N ASP A 74 -13.66 24.01 18.36
CA ASP A 74 -12.32 23.96 18.95
C ASP A 74 -11.66 22.59 18.77
N LEU A 75 -12.41 21.50 18.92
CA LEU A 75 -11.90 20.16 18.63
C LEU A 75 -11.44 20.06 17.17
N GLU A 76 -12.28 20.48 16.21
CA GLU A 76 -11.96 20.44 14.78
C GLU A 76 -10.71 21.27 14.44
N LYS A 77 -10.62 22.50 14.94
CA LYS A 77 -9.43 23.36 14.78
C LYS A 77 -8.18 22.71 15.35
N SER A 78 -8.29 22.05 16.51
CA SER A 78 -7.16 21.37 17.16
C SER A 78 -6.58 20.20 16.33
N LEU A 79 -7.34 19.65 15.38
CA LEU A 79 -6.90 18.55 14.52
C LEU A 79 -6.09 19.05 13.31
N ILE A 80 -6.06 20.36 13.02
CA ILE A 80 -5.36 20.94 11.85
C ILE A 80 -3.89 21.25 12.19
N THR A 81 -3.14 20.28 12.69
CA THR A 81 -1.77 20.51 13.23
C THR A 81 -0.65 19.80 12.47
N HIS A 82 -0.97 18.88 11.56
CA HIS A 82 -0.01 18.09 10.77
C HIS A 82 1.18 17.55 11.58
N ASN A 83 0.92 17.20 12.84
CA ASN A 83 1.94 16.76 13.79
C ASN A 83 1.53 15.42 14.40
N HIS A 84 2.07 14.34 13.83
CA HIS A 84 1.80 12.97 14.28
C HIS A 84 2.16 12.75 15.75
N LEU A 85 3.23 13.38 16.25
CA LEU A 85 3.67 13.21 17.64
C LEU A 85 2.71 13.88 18.62
N ASP A 86 2.17 15.05 18.28
CA ASP A 86 1.19 15.74 19.13
C ASP A 86 -0.12 14.95 19.21
N LEU A 87 -0.60 14.43 18.07
CA LEU A 87 -1.78 13.56 18.03
C LEU A 87 -1.53 12.26 18.81
N LEU A 88 -0.36 11.64 18.67
CA LEU A 88 -0.02 10.45 19.45
C LEU A 88 0.04 10.76 20.95
N HIS A 89 0.56 11.93 21.34
CA HIS A 89 0.58 12.36 22.73
C HIS A 89 -0.83 12.55 23.28
N ARG A 90 -1.76 13.10 22.49
CA ARG A 90 -3.20 13.16 22.84
C ARG A 90 -3.76 11.78 23.13
N VAL A 91 -3.60 10.83 22.20
CA VAL A 91 -4.04 9.42 22.40
C VAL A 91 -3.46 8.84 23.71
N ARG A 92 -2.16 9.05 23.97
CA ARG A 92 -1.46 8.56 25.17
C ARG A 92 -2.01 9.11 26.49
N ARG A 93 -2.71 10.24 26.49
CA ARG A 93 -3.34 10.79 27.72
C ARG A 93 -4.55 9.98 28.17
N HIS A 94 -5.20 9.26 27.25
CA HIS A 94 -6.40 8.51 27.53
C HIS A 94 -6.12 7.01 27.68
N VAL A 95 -5.21 6.46 26.88
CA VAL A 95 -4.95 5.02 26.84
C VAL A 95 -3.46 4.71 26.68
N PRO A 96 -2.97 3.61 27.28
CA PRO A 96 -1.61 3.14 27.02
C PRO A 96 -1.48 2.66 25.57
N ILE A 97 -0.32 2.90 24.95
CA ILE A 97 -0.04 2.49 23.57
C ILE A 97 1.36 1.88 23.45
N ASN A 98 1.48 0.71 22.83
CA ASN A 98 2.75 0.01 22.66
C ASN A 98 3.53 0.51 21.43
N VAL A 99 3.88 1.79 21.42
CA VAL A 99 4.64 2.45 20.35
C VAL A 99 5.99 2.92 20.92
N ALA A 100 7.03 2.12 20.68
CA ALA A 100 8.39 2.31 21.19
C ALA A 100 9.27 3.28 20.37
N GLY A 101 10.56 3.39 20.72
CA GLY A 101 11.55 4.29 20.10
C GLY A 101 11.56 4.31 18.57
N PRO A 102 11.71 3.18 17.86
CA PRO A 102 11.74 3.14 16.40
C PRO A 102 10.49 3.77 15.76
N HIS A 103 9.32 3.49 16.34
CA HIS A 103 8.05 4.03 15.87
C HIS A 103 7.93 5.54 16.11
N ASN A 104 8.34 6.04 17.29
CA ASN A 104 8.34 7.47 17.56
C ASN A 104 9.29 8.24 16.62
N GLU A 105 10.44 7.66 16.29
CA GLU A 105 11.38 8.25 15.33
C GLU A 105 10.82 8.28 13.92
N PHE A 106 10.12 7.23 13.51
CA PHE A 106 9.42 7.21 12.23
C PHE A 106 8.30 8.26 12.18
N LEU A 107 7.47 8.37 13.22
CA LEU A 107 6.43 9.41 13.29
C LEU A 107 7.03 10.82 13.29
N LYS A 108 8.21 11.01 13.91
CA LYS A 108 8.96 12.27 13.83
C LYS A 108 9.38 12.57 12.39
N LEU A 109 9.86 11.58 11.64
CA LEU A 109 10.20 11.73 10.23
C LEU A 109 8.97 12.18 9.42
N LEU A 110 7.81 11.54 9.61
CA LEU A 110 6.56 11.93 8.92
C LEU A 110 6.11 13.36 9.28
N ALA A 111 6.18 13.73 10.56
CA ALA A 111 5.83 15.07 11.02
C ALA A 111 6.77 16.14 10.44
N THR A 112 8.08 15.86 10.36
CA THR A 112 9.05 16.74 9.70
C THR A 112 8.75 16.86 8.21
N PHE A 113 8.50 15.74 7.53
CA PHE A 113 8.16 15.76 6.11
C PHE A 113 6.96 16.66 5.79
N TYR A 114 5.88 16.55 6.57
CA TYR A 114 4.67 17.33 6.34
C TYR A 114 4.87 18.83 6.60
N LYS A 115 5.64 19.19 7.63
CA LYS A 115 5.90 20.60 8.00
C LYS A 115 6.89 21.29 7.08
N SER A 116 7.98 20.63 6.69
CA SER A 116 9.07 21.28 5.95
C SER A 116 9.21 20.77 4.52
N HIS A 117 9.28 19.46 4.30
CA HIS A 117 9.75 18.95 3.01
C HIS A 117 8.76 19.15 1.86
N ARG A 118 7.45 19.12 2.14
CA ARG A 118 6.41 19.36 1.11
C ARG A 118 6.49 20.75 0.49
N TYR A 119 6.68 21.78 1.31
CA TYR A 119 6.70 23.17 0.85
C TYR A 119 8.09 23.64 0.43
N ASP A 120 9.14 23.07 1.03
CA ASP A 120 10.54 23.33 0.66
C ASP A 120 10.76 23.16 -0.85
N ARG A 121 10.12 22.16 -1.49
CA ARG A 121 10.23 21.89 -2.93
C ARG A 121 9.80 23.05 -3.84
N PHE A 122 8.98 23.98 -3.33
CA PHE A 122 8.56 25.19 -4.06
C PHE A 122 9.44 26.42 -3.75
N SER A 123 10.42 26.27 -2.86
CA SER A 123 11.40 27.30 -2.54
C SER A 123 12.66 27.16 -3.39
N ILE A 124 13.26 28.28 -3.81
CA ILE A 124 14.57 28.31 -4.50
C ILE A 124 15.66 27.62 -3.66
N SER A 125 15.52 27.62 -2.33
CA SER A 125 16.44 26.92 -1.43
C SER A 125 16.43 25.38 -1.57
N SER A 126 15.46 24.78 -2.26
CA SER A 126 15.44 23.33 -2.53
C SER A 126 16.54 22.86 -3.48
N ILE A 127 17.12 23.77 -4.28
CA ILE A 127 18.19 23.44 -5.23
C ILE A 127 19.42 22.86 -4.52
N THR A 128 19.67 23.24 -3.26
CA THR A 128 20.86 22.83 -2.51
C THR A 128 20.72 21.47 -1.82
N ASP A 129 19.51 20.93 -1.75
CA ASP A 129 19.23 19.65 -1.08
C ASP A 129 17.99 18.97 -1.69
N PRO A 130 18.11 18.42 -2.92
CA PRO A 130 16.99 17.83 -3.66
C PRO A 130 16.59 16.42 -3.15
N GLN A 131 17.36 15.84 -2.22
CA GLN A 131 17.19 14.46 -1.74
C GLN A 131 16.86 14.36 -0.24
N LYS A 132 16.36 15.43 0.38
CA LYS A 132 16.00 15.49 1.82
C LYS A 132 15.19 14.30 2.31
N GLU A 133 14.17 13.91 1.54
CA GLU A 133 13.28 12.80 1.88
C GLU A 133 14.03 11.48 1.91
N ARG A 134 14.82 11.22 0.86
CA ARG A 134 15.71 10.06 0.75
C ARG A 134 16.70 10.01 1.91
N ASP A 135 17.32 11.14 2.23
CA ASP A 135 18.30 11.25 3.32
C ASP A 135 17.67 11.07 4.70
N ALA A 136 16.43 11.52 4.89
CA ALA A 136 15.66 11.26 6.10
C ALA A 136 15.38 9.75 6.28
N LEU A 137 14.91 9.05 5.24
CA LEU A 137 14.73 7.59 5.29
C LEU A 137 16.04 6.85 5.52
N CYS A 138 17.08 7.21 4.78
CA CYS A 138 18.37 6.53 4.90
C CYS A 138 18.94 6.70 6.31
N ARG A 139 18.89 7.91 6.89
CA ARG A 139 19.29 8.13 8.29
C ARG A 139 18.46 7.28 9.27
N TYR A 140 17.15 7.19 9.03
CA TYR A 140 16.28 6.33 9.83
C TYR A 140 16.71 4.86 9.74
N PHE A 141 16.89 4.31 8.54
CA PHE A 141 17.32 2.92 8.35
C PHE A 141 18.72 2.64 8.91
N SER A 142 19.68 3.51 8.64
CA SER A 142 21.04 3.40 9.19
C SER A 142 21.04 3.31 10.70
N LYS A 143 20.24 4.16 11.36
CA LYS A 143 20.14 4.16 12.82
C LYS A 143 19.48 2.90 13.36
N GLN A 144 18.38 2.46 12.76
CA GLN A 144 17.59 1.34 13.26
C GLN A 144 18.23 -0.03 12.97
N LEU A 145 19.01 -0.14 11.89
CA LEU A 145 19.67 -1.38 11.47
C LEU A 145 21.16 -1.42 11.80
N GLY A 146 21.74 -0.33 12.30
CA GLY A 146 23.16 -0.24 12.63
C GLY A 146 24.08 -0.39 11.41
N LEU A 147 23.71 0.21 10.28
CA LEU A 147 24.44 0.11 9.02
C LEU A 147 24.70 1.47 8.39
N GLU A 148 25.78 1.57 7.61
CA GLU A 148 26.08 2.75 6.81
C GLU A 148 25.50 2.60 5.41
N LEU A 149 24.72 3.60 4.99
CA LEU A 149 24.15 3.66 3.64
C LEU A 149 25.05 4.50 2.72
N PRO A 150 25.12 4.18 1.42
CA PRO A 150 25.80 5.01 0.44
C PRO A 150 25.33 6.47 0.52
N LYS A 151 26.25 7.40 0.26
CA LYS A 151 25.90 8.82 0.14
C LYS A 151 25.14 9.08 -1.17
N PRO A 152 24.31 10.14 -1.24
CA PRO A 152 23.73 10.62 -2.48
C PRO A 152 24.79 10.74 -3.60
N GLY A 153 24.47 10.27 -4.81
CA GLY A 153 25.37 10.34 -5.96
C GLY A 153 26.45 9.26 -6.02
N SER A 154 26.37 8.22 -5.19
CA SER A 154 27.18 7.01 -5.36
C SER A 154 26.90 6.35 -6.72
N LEU A 155 27.94 5.85 -7.39
CA LEU A 155 27.86 5.18 -8.70
C LEU A 155 26.87 4.00 -8.73
N ILE A 156 26.65 3.35 -7.60
CA ILE A 156 25.81 2.14 -7.47
C ILE A 156 24.39 2.49 -7.00
N GLY A 157 24.14 3.74 -6.60
CA GLY A 157 22.90 4.15 -5.96
C GLY A 157 22.69 3.47 -4.60
N THR A 158 21.47 3.54 -4.10
CA THR A 158 21.02 3.02 -2.82
C THR A 158 19.94 1.96 -3.04
N PRO A 159 20.31 0.68 -3.20
CA PRO A 159 19.34 -0.38 -3.41
C PRO A 159 18.35 -0.46 -2.25
N ASN A 160 17.07 -0.67 -2.57
CA ASN A 160 16.05 -0.88 -1.56
C ASN A 160 16.06 -2.34 -1.08
N ASP A 161 16.97 -2.62 -0.17
CA ASP A 161 17.23 -3.93 0.42
C ASP A 161 16.01 -4.48 1.18
N ALA A 162 15.85 -5.81 1.18
CA ALA A 162 14.77 -6.50 1.89
C ALA A 162 14.71 -6.15 3.40
N ARG A 163 15.85 -5.81 4.02
CA ARG A 163 15.91 -5.35 5.41
C ARG A 163 15.19 -4.02 5.62
N TYR A 164 15.27 -3.09 4.66
CA TYR A 164 14.57 -1.81 4.73
C TYR A 164 13.06 -2.01 4.57
N LYS A 165 12.67 -2.83 3.57
CA LYS A 165 11.27 -3.22 3.34
C LYS A 165 10.65 -3.82 4.59
N LYS A 166 11.31 -4.82 5.18
CA LYS A 166 10.86 -5.49 6.40
C LYS A 166 10.78 -4.55 7.61
N LEU A 167 11.78 -3.67 7.79
CA LEU A 167 11.78 -2.71 8.90
C LEU A 167 10.63 -1.70 8.78
N LEU A 168 10.48 -1.07 7.61
CA LEU A 168 9.43 -0.07 7.39
C LEU A 168 8.04 -0.70 7.57
N GLN A 169 7.82 -1.87 6.96
CA GLN A 169 6.58 -2.62 7.09
C GLN A 169 6.26 -2.92 8.55
N LYS A 170 7.20 -3.49 9.31
CA LYS A 170 7.00 -3.82 10.73
C LYS A 170 6.64 -2.58 11.56
N VAL A 171 7.31 -1.46 11.33
CA VAL A 171 7.10 -0.21 12.07
C VAL A 171 5.71 0.36 11.77
N VAL A 172 5.34 0.47 10.50
CA VAL A 172 4.03 0.98 10.08
C VAL A 172 2.91 0.06 10.57
N GLN A 173 3.02 -1.26 10.36
CA GLN A 173 2.04 -2.23 10.84
C GLN A 173 1.85 -2.17 12.35
N THR A 174 2.92 -2.00 13.12
CA THR A 174 2.81 -1.90 14.59
C THR A 174 2.05 -0.64 14.99
N ILE A 175 2.36 0.52 14.39
CA ILE A 175 1.64 1.77 14.64
C ILE A 175 0.15 1.60 14.31
N CYS A 176 -0.15 1.11 13.10
CA CYS A 176 -1.52 0.97 12.61
C CYS A 176 -2.35 -0.01 13.44
N ARG A 177 -1.77 -1.16 13.81
CA ARG A 177 -2.45 -2.17 14.64
C ARG A 177 -2.77 -1.66 16.03
N GLU A 178 -1.83 -0.97 16.67
CA GLU A 178 -2.05 -0.41 18.01
C GLU A 178 -3.13 0.68 17.99
N LEU A 179 -3.12 1.57 17.00
CA LEU A 179 -4.15 2.60 16.85
C LEU A 179 -5.51 2.01 16.47
N TYR A 180 -5.56 1.03 15.57
CA TYR A 180 -6.80 0.36 15.19
C TYR A 180 -7.43 -0.38 16.37
N ARG A 181 -6.64 -1.03 17.22
CA ARG A 181 -7.13 -1.65 18.47
C ARG A 181 -7.77 -0.63 19.41
N ILE A 182 -7.18 0.57 19.53
CA ILE A 182 -7.73 1.66 20.34
C ILE A 182 -9.06 2.14 19.74
N ILE A 183 -9.11 2.36 18.42
CA ILE A 183 -10.33 2.75 17.71
C ILE A 183 -11.43 1.71 17.90
N TRP A 184 -11.11 0.43 17.72
CA TRP A 184 -12.02 -0.69 17.93
C TRP A 184 -12.58 -0.69 19.36
N SER A 185 -11.70 -0.70 20.36
CA SER A 185 -12.12 -0.74 21.78
C SER A 185 -12.99 0.46 22.13
N ARG A 186 -12.61 1.66 21.68
CA ARG A 186 -13.36 2.88 22.00
C ARG A 186 -14.69 2.98 21.26
N ALA A 187 -14.75 2.54 20.01
CA ALA A 187 -16.01 2.49 19.27
C ALA A 187 -16.96 1.46 19.88
N ASP A 188 -16.47 0.29 20.29
CA ASP A 188 -17.25 -0.73 21.01
C ASP A 188 -17.83 -0.19 22.32
N GLU A 189 -17.02 0.49 23.16
CA GLU A 189 -17.48 1.17 24.38
C GLU A 189 -18.59 2.19 24.12
N LEU A 190 -18.56 2.84 22.96
CA LEU A 190 -19.56 3.83 22.53
C LEU A 190 -20.76 3.21 21.78
N ASN A 191 -20.82 1.88 21.65
CA ASN A 191 -21.78 1.15 20.81
C ASN A 191 -21.81 1.63 19.35
N LEU A 192 -20.63 1.88 18.79
CA LEU A 192 -20.41 2.30 17.41
C LEU A 192 -19.67 1.21 16.63
N TYR A 193 -19.84 1.24 15.31
CA TYR A 193 -19.28 0.32 14.34
C TYR A 193 -18.19 0.98 13.48
N THR A 194 -17.58 2.08 13.96
CA THR A 194 -16.51 2.82 13.25
C THR A 194 -15.34 1.92 12.83
N TYR A 195 -15.14 0.80 13.53
CA TYR A 195 -14.08 -0.16 13.28
C TYR A 195 -14.36 -1.15 12.14
N GLU A 196 -15.58 -1.17 11.58
CA GLU A 196 -15.95 -2.10 10.52
C GLU A 196 -15.15 -1.82 9.25
N LEU A 197 -14.61 -2.89 8.65
CA LEU A 197 -13.83 -2.83 7.43
C LEU A 197 -14.49 -3.67 6.35
N ARG A 198 -14.47 -3.17 5.11
CA ARG A 198 -14.90 -3.94 3.95
C ARG A 198 -13.92 -5.09 3.70
N ARG A 199 -14.43 -6.32 3.54
CA ARG A 199 -13.62 -7.47 3.12
C ARG A 199 -12.89 -7.22 1.79
N GLY A 200 -11.66 -7.71 1.71
CA GLY A 200 -10.76 -7.53 0.57
C GLY A 200 -10.32 -6.08 0.35
N SER A 201 -10.49 -5.19 1.34
CA SER A 201 -10.06 -3.81 1.23
C SER A 201 -8.60 -3.63 1.66
N LYS A 202 -7.99 -2.55 1.15
CA LYS A 202 -6.67 -2.09 1.61
C LYS A 202 -6.63 -1.80 3.11
N ALA A 203 -7.74 -1.34 3.69
CA ALA A 203 -7.83 -1.08 5.12
C ALA A 203 -7.86 -2.37 5.95
N GLU A 204 -8.65 -3.36 5.53
CA GLU A 204 -8.64 -4.70 6.16
C GLU A 204 -7.21 -5.28 6.16
N THR A 205 -6.54 -5.20 5.02
CA THR A 205 -5.17 -5.65 4.81
C THR A 205 -4.17 -5.02 5.80
N ILE A 206 -4.29 -3.72 6.07
CA ILE A 206 -3.38 -2.99 6.96
C ILE A 206 -3.70 -3.18 8.44
N PHE A 207 -4.98 -3.22 8.80
CA PHE A 207 -5.42 -3.17 10.21
C PHE A 207 -5.68 -4.55 10.81
N LEU A 208 -6.26 -5.46 10.03
CA LEU A 208 -6.60 -6.83 10.44
C LEU A 208 -5.66 -7.86 9.83
N GLY A 209 -5.18 -7.59 8.62
CA GLY A 209 -4.37 -8.52 7.87
C GLY A 209 -3.02 -8.77 8.53
N GLU A 210 -2.62 -10.04 8.47
CA GLU A 210 -1.20 -10.44 8.36
C GLU A 210 -0.68 -10.17 6.94
N ALA A 211 -1.24 -9.19 6.22
CA ALA A 211 -0.95 -8.99 4.82
C ALA A 211 0.51 -8.57 4.65
N ASP A 212 1.30 -9.59 4.39
CA ASP A 212 2.68 -9.50 4.07
C ASP A 212 2.71 -9.26 2.56
N THR A 213 3.11 -8.08 2.10
CA THR A 213 3.44 -7.90 0.67
C THR A 213 4.34 -9.03 0.14
N PRO A 214 5.26 -9.61 0.96
CA PRO A 214 5.88 -10.90 0.67
C PRO A 214 4.93 -12.06 0.32
N ALA A 215 3.79 -12.24 1.00
CA ALA A 215 2.81 -13.29 0.70
C ALA A 215 2.11 -13.04 -0.64
N GLU A 216 1.72 -11.80 -0.97
CA GLU A 216 1.23 -11.46 -2.32
C GLU A 216 2.28 -11.79 -3.39
N ASN A 217 3.56 -11.52 -3.09
CA ASN A 217 4.68 -11.82 -3.98
C ASN A 217 4.94 -13.32 -4.14
N VAL A 218 4.63 -14.13 -3.14
CA VAL A 218 4.69 -15.59 -3.23
C VAL A 218 3.49 -16.12 -4.00
N LEU A 219 2.29 -15.57 -3.75
CA LEU A 219 1.04 -16.02 -4.36
C LEU A 219 1.10 -16.01 -5.88
N TRP A 220 1.51 -14.90 -6.52
CA TRP A 220 1.54 -14.85 -7.98
C TRP A 220 2.58 -15.83 -8.57
N LYS A 221 3.69 -16.09 -7.86
CA LYS A 221 4.71 -17.06 -8.29
C LYS A 221 4.18 -18.48 -8.23
N GLU A 222 3.50 -18.82 -7.14
CA GLU A 222 2.84 -20.13 -6.99
C GLU A 222 1.72 -20.32 -8.02
N LEU A 223 0.93 -19.27 -8.29
CA LEU A 223 -0.08 -19.30 -9.36
C LEU A 223 0.56 -19.47 -10.74
N LEU A 224 1.65 -18.78 -11.03
CA LEU A 224 2.39 -18.95 -12.27
C LEU A 224 2.89 -20.40 -12.43
N LEU A 225 3.50 -20.96 -11.38
CA LEU A 225 3.93 -22.36 -11.36
C LEU A 225 2.76 -23.32 -11.53
N PHE A 226 1.62 -23.04 -10.90
CA PHE A 226 0.40 -23.82 -11.06
C PHE A 226 -0.07 -23.82 -12.51
N PHE A 227 -0.23 -22.64 -13.14
CA PHE A 227 -0.70 -22.52 -14.52
C PHE A 227 0.26 -23.17 -15.52
N MET A 228 1.57 -23.07 -15.30
CA MET A 228 2.57 -23.66 -16.18
C MET A 228 2.70 -25.18 -16.06
N ASN A 229 2.49 -25.74 -14.86
CA ASN A 229 2.84 -27.14 -14.56
C ASN A 229 1.65 -28.05 -14.27
N THR A 230 0.45 -27.52 -14.07
CA THR A 230 -0.73 -28.34 -13.75
C THR A 230 -1.08 -29.24 -14.94
N LYS A 231 -1.20 -30.55 -14.70
CA LYS A 231 -1.60 -31.53 -15.72
C LYS A 231 -3.11 -31.63 -15.86
N THR A 232 -3.83 -31.45 -14.75
CA THR A 232 -5.29 -31.39 -14.74
C THR A 232 -5.74 -30.20 -15.59
N THR A 233 -6.81 -30.38 -16.34
CA THR A 233 -7.40 -29.34 -17.18
C THR A 233 -8.84 -29.08 -16.78
N SER A 234 -9.32 -27.91 -17.16
CA SER A 234 -10.74 -27.54 -17.22
C SER A 234 -10.99 -26.89 -18.59
N GLY A 235 -12.24 -26.63 -18.97
CA GLY A 235 -12.61 -25.84 -20.15
C GLY A 235 -11.88 -24.51 -20.15
N TYR A 236 -11.76 -23.87 -18.99
CA TYR A 236 -11.00 -22.63 -18.81
C TYR A 236 -9.51 -22.79 -19.11
N LEU A 237 -8.87 -23.83 -18.56
CA LEU A 237 -7.45 -24.09 -18.82
C LEU A 237 -7.20 -24.53 -20.27
N LYS A 238 -8.13 -25.26 -20.89
CA LYS A 238 -8.09 -25.62 -22.32
C LYS A 238 -8.14 -24.35 -23.17
N PHE A 239 -9.06 -23.43 -22.88
CA PHE A 239 -9.15 -22.13 -23.55
C PHE A 239 -7.85 -21.33 -23.43
N LEU A 240 -7.33 -21.15 -22.20
CA LEU A 240 -6.08 -20.41 -21.98
C LEU A 240 -4.90 -21.01 -22.74
N ARG A 241 -4.75 -22.34 -22.74
CA ARG A 241 -3.66 -23.04 -23.46
C ARG A 241 -3.82 -22.99 -24.97
N GLY A 242 -5.04 -22.79 -25.47
CA GLY A 242 -5.34 -22.65 -26.89
C GLY A 242 -4.92 -21.31 -27.49
N ILE A 243 -4.70 -20.28 -26.66
CA ILE A 243 -4.25 -18.96 -27.11
C ILE A 243 -2.73 -18.98 -27.29
N PRO A 244 -2.19 -18.76 -28.51
CA PRO A 244 -0.74 -18.70 -28.72
C PRO A 244 -0.11 -17.55 -27.93
N ALA A 245 1.09 -17.78 -27.39
CA ALA A 245 1.88 -16.72 -26.75
C ALA A 245 2.35 -15.68 -27.78
N LEU A 246 2.55 -14.44 -27.34
CA LEU A 246 3.29 -13.45 -28.12
C LEU A 246 4.78 -13.79 -28.12
N ASP A 247 5.50 -13.35 -29.15
CA ASP A 247 6.94 -13.60 -29.32
C ASP A 247 7.80 -12.63 -28.50
N PHE A 248 7.56 -12.62 -27.18
CA PHE A 248 8.40 -11.88 -26.23
C PHE A 248 9.80 -12.51 -26.14
N ASP A 249 10.84 -11.67 -26.01
CA ASP A 249 12.24 -12.12 -25.99
C ASP A 249 12.55 -12.99 -24.74
N PRO A 250 12.85 -14.30 -24.90
CA PRO A 250 13.17 -15.16 -23.78
C PRO A 250 14.37 -14.69 -22.94
N ALA A 251 15.28 -13.89 -23.50
CA ALA A 251 16.40 -13.31 -22.78
C ALA A 251 15.98 -12.26 -21.74
N LEU A 252 14.78 -11.68 -21.89
CA LEU A 252 14.21 -10.64 -21.01
C LEU A 252 13.18 -11.18 -20.02
N VAL A 253 13.08 -12.49 -19.83
CA VAL A 253 12.10 -13.12 -18.93
C VAL A 253 12.12 -12.55 -17.51
N GLY A 254 13.29 -12.14 -17.02
CA GLY A 254 13.42 -11.48 -15.72
C GLY A 254 12.65 -10.16 -15.64
N ASP A 255 12.73 -9.33 -16.70
CA ASP A 255 12.04 -8.05 -16.78
C ASP A 255 10.52 -8.25 -16.90
N TYR A 256 10.08 -9.27 -17.64
CA TYR A 256 8.65 -9.61 -17.74
C TYR A 256 8.07 -10.13 -16.42
N LEU A 257 8.83 -10.92 -15.67
CA LEU A 257 8.40 -11.39 -14.34
C LEU A 257 8.26 -10.23 -13.34
N ASP A 258 9.05 -9.16 -13.50
CA ASP A 258 8.95 -7.98 -12.65
C ASP A 258 7.67 -7.16 -12.90
N CYS A 259 7.02 -7.30 -14.06
CA CYS A 259 5.71 -6.70 -14.34
C CYS A 259 4.60 -7.18 -13.39
N PHE A 260 4.70 -8.39 -12.83
CA PHE A 260 3.74 -8.86 -11.81
C PHE A 260 3.92 -8.18 -10.45
N GLN A 261 5.08 -7.57 -10.23
CA GLN A 261 5.43 -6.94 -8.96
C GLN A 261 5.33 -5.42 -9.00
N SER A 262 5.59 -4.77 -10.14
CA SER A 262 5.72 -3.32 -10.21
C SER A 262 5.00 -2.73 -11.42
N ASP A 263 4.20 -1.69 -11.17
CA ASP A 263 3.58 -0.91 -12.25
C ASP A 263 4.62 -0.15 -13.09
N ALA A 264 5.74 0.25 -12.47
CA ALA A 264 6.85 0.86 -13.20
C ALA A 264 7.52 -0.13 -14.16
N ALA A 265 7.61 -1.41 -13.79
CA ALA A 265 8.12 -2.45 -14.70
C ALA A 265 7.17 -2.67 -15.89
N LYS A 266 5.85 -2.64 -15.67
CA LYS A 266 4.86 -2.73 -16.76
C LYS A 266 5.05 -1.62 -17.80
N ALA A 267 5.32 -0.39 -17.34
CA ALA A 267 5.55 0.75 -18.24
C ALA A 267 6.79 0.58 -19.14
N LEU A 268 7.77 -0.25 -18.75
CA LEU A 268 8.94 -0.56 -19.58
C LEU A 268 8.64 -1.59 -20.67
N VAL A 269 7.69 -2.50 -20.42
CA VAL A 269 7.37 -3.62 -21.32
C VAL A 269 6.16 -3.33 -22.22
N VAL A 270 5.30 -2.37 -21.86
CA VAL A 270 4.07 -2.08 -22.60
C VAL A 270 4.32 -1.70 -24.07
N ASN A 271 5.42 -1.01 -24.38
CA ASN A 271 5.75 -0.65 -25.76
C ASN A 271 6.08 -1.88 -26.62
N GLU A 272 6.73 -2.90 -26.03
CA GLU A 272 7.00 -4.17 -26.70
C GLU A 272 5.70 -4.93 -26.94
N LEU A 273 4.80 -4.97 -25.94
CA LEU A 273 3.46 -5.55 -26.08
C LEU A 273 2.69 -4.91 -27.25
N GLU A 274 2.68 -3.58 -27.31
CA GLU A 274 2.02 -2.82 -28.38
C GLU A 274 2.60 -3.18 -29.76
N HIS A 275 3.92 -3.21 -29.88
CA HIS A 275 4.61 -3.59 -31.11
C HIS A 275 4.27 -5.02 -31.56
N LEU A 276 4.34 -6.00 -30.65
CA LEU A 276 4.01 -7.40 -30.93
C LEU A 276 2.55 -7.58 -31.36
N HIS A 277 1.63 -6.77 -30.82
CA HIS A 277 0.23 -6.76 -31.26
C HIS A 277 0.02 -6.14 -32.66
N GLU A 278 0.86 -5.19 -33.07
CA GLU A 278 0.80 -4.60 -34.41
C GLU A 278 1.27 -5.57 -35.49
N GLU A 279 2.23 -6.45 -35.17
CA GLU A 279 2.76 -7.46 -36.09
C GLU A 279 1.85 -8.69 -36.25
N LEU A 280 0.85 -8.85 -35.38
CA LEU A 280 -0.08 -9.98 -35.44
C LEU A 280 -1.14 -9.85 -36.53
N GLU A 281 -1.21 -10.87 -37.40
CA GLU A 281 -2.41 -11.12 -38.19
C GLU A 281 -3.58 -11.51 -37.27
N GLY A 282 -4.79 -11.02 -37.57
CA GLY A 282 -5.97 -11.37 -36.77
C GLY A 282 -6.01 -10.75 -35.36
N LYS A 283 -5.27 -9.66 -35.10
CA LYS A 283 -5.20 -9.00 -33.78
C LYS A 283 -6.56 -8.74 -33.10
N GLY A 284 -7.61 -8.48 -33.89
CA GLY A 284 -8.97 -8.27 -33.36
C GLY A 284 -9.56 -9.49 -32.66
N GLU A 285 -9.36 -10.69 -33.23
CA GLU A 285 -9.79 -11.94 -32.61
C GLU A 285 -9.00 -12.21 -31.32
N ARG A 286 -7.69 -11.95 -31.36
CA ARG A 286 -6.86 -12.03 -30.16
C ARG A 286 -7.36 -11.12 -29.04
N PHE A 287 -7.64 -9.85 -29.32
CA PHE A 287 -8.16 -8.94 -28.30
C PHE A 287 -9.45 -9.45 -27.66
N HIS A 288 -10.37 -9.99 -28.46
CA HIS A 288 -11.60 -10.56 -27.93
C HIS A 288 -11.33 -11.78 -27.03
N MET A 289 -10.41 -12.68 -27.42
CA MET A 289 -10.02 -13.80 -26.57
C MET A 289 -9.40 -13.34 -25.24
N ILE A 290 -8.56 -12.31 -25.27
CA ILE A 290 -7.91 -11.77 -24.07
C ILE A 290 -8.92 -11.07 -23.14
N GLU A 291 -9.89 -10.34 -23.68
CA GLU A 291 -10.96 -9.67 -22.89
C GLU A 291 -11.81 -10.66 -22.09
N VAL A 292 -11.99 -11.87 -22.62
CA VAL A 292 -12.77 -12.92 -21.97
C VAL A 292 -12.03 -13.49 -20.73
N ILE A 293 -10.70 -13.35 -20.64
CA ILE A 293 -9.92 -13.82 -19.50
C ILE A 293 -10.29 -13.00 -18.24
N GLY A 294 -10.68 -13.70 -17.17
CA GLY A 294 -11.14 -13.11 -15.91
C GLY A 294 -12.54 -12.48 -15.95
N SER A 295 -13.27 -12.55 -17.06
CA SER A 295 -14.63 -12.00 -17.16
C SER A 295 -15.62 -12.79 -16.28
N PRO A 296 -16.40 -12.13 -15.40
CA PRO A 296 -17.22 -12.81 -14.39
C PRO A 296 -18.44 -13.55 -14.97
N ASP A 297 -18.88 -13.17 -16.17
CA ASP A 297 -20.09 -13.69 -16.82
C ASP A 297 -19.79 -14.71 -17.93
N VAL A 298 -18.56 -15.25 -17.98
CA VAL A 298 -18.15 -16.25 -18.97
C VAL A 298 -17.89 -17.58 -18.30
N TYR A 299 -18.62 -18.61 -18.75
CA TYR A 299 -18.45 -19.99 -18.32
C TYR A 299 -17.76 -20.79 -19.42
N PHE A 300 -16.90 -21.73 -19.02
CA PHE A 300 -16.19 -22.63 -19.92
C PHE A 300 -16.54 -24.06 -19.54
N ASP A 301 -17.30 -24.73 -20.40
CA ASP A 301 -17.76 -26.10 -20.16
C ASP A 301 -16.57 -27.08 -20.04
N ASP A 302 -16.64 -27.96 -19.05
CA ASP A 302 -15.78 -29.11 -18.94
C ASP A 302 -16.38 -30.23 -19.80
N GLU A 303 -15.83 -30.46 -21.00
CA GLU A 303 -16.28 -31.51 -21.95
C GLU A 303 -16.39 -32.93 -21.33
N ASP A 304 -15.84 -33.15 -20.13
CA ASP A 304 -15.88 -34.41 -19.39
C ASP A 304 -17.18 -34.61 -18.57
N GLU A 305 -18.06 -33.61 -18.44
CA GLU A 305 -19.36 -33.76 -17.75
C GLU A 305 -20.47 -34.37 -18.65
N ASP A 306 -20.35 -34.25 -19.97
CA ASP A 306 -21.38 -34.68 -20.93
C ASP A 306 -21.39 -36.20 -21.21
N GLU A 307 -20.36 -36.94 -20.81
CA GLU A 307 -20.32 -38.40 -20.96
C GLU A 307 -21.18 -39.15 -19.92
N TRP A 308 -21.59 -38.51 -18.82
CA TRP A 308 -22.44 -39.13 -17.78
C TRP A 308 -23.95 -39.04 -18.07
N LEU A 309 -24.34 -38.38 -19.18
CA LEU A 309 -25.73 -38.18 -19.58
C LEU A 309 -26.10 -38.83 -20.93
N ARG A 310 -25.28 -39.76 -21.45
CA ARG A 310 -25.59 -40.56 -22.66
C ARG A 310 -25.68 -42.05 -22.39
#